data_AF-A0A2G5V0R4-F1
#
_entry.id   AF-A0A2G5V0R4-F1
#
_cell.length_a   1.000
_cell.length_b   1.000
_cell.length_c   1.000
_cell.angle_alpha   90.00
_cell.angle_beta   90.00
_cell.angle_gamma   90.00
#
_symmetry.space_group_name_H-M   'P 1'
#
loop_
_entity.id
_entity.type
_entity.pdbx_description
1 polymer ?
#
loop_
_entity_poly.entity_id
_entity_poly.type
_entity_poly.pdbx_seq_one_letter_code
_entity_poly.pdbx_strand_id
1 'polypeptide(L)'
;MNPLTATLLAALIGTAASASCGSSGIPFRFEVLPSGQPVLGCGSPTCFGAENGGKDLRHDSNFMAGPDGDDGFFREGDLARVRVRHSDAPAQMANCPREFSSSTCSNPMTWVGGFKASDNGDLSLQCCHYEGLRFAQEVGRPVVHPGEVYSGGEVLRDGRQTGFDAISNVKKITSGDGTIAYELTVTRMNCLPNPAEDTNEVSFDIQRDIGRILEKVGETAASGVQTNQIEADQRLSPSTDVQSDSYKSDSYVAPPESDQQETVEQFVQVGEQVVPVTSAGYYYPVASGVPACFTGDAKVMTPSGEKTMSELRVGDMVQTYEHGKMAYTRVASWLHRLPETKAAFIKLTTDNGPEVSMTPQHFIYKADCVTEVYDLVYAEDVNVGDCVMVKKNDDKLTLTTVVNKSTFYETGVYAPMTETGDLIVNDIYASCHNVIKTNTLSHTFLNLATMMQQKIRSLMGLFEETGHLPVTSEFFLSIIDVLLPHKY
;
A
#
# COMPACT_ATOMS: atom_id res chain seq x y z
N MET A 1 -43.99 30.72 -38.18
CA MET A 1 -43.57 31.14 -36.82
C MET A 1 -44.16 30.11 -35.86
N ASN A 2 -43.34 29.13 -35.45
CA ASN A 2 -43.78 27.98 -34.65
C ASN A 2 -43.14 28.06 -33.25
N PRO A 3 -43.92 27.80 -32.18
CA PRO A 3 -43.46 27.93 -30.80
C PRO A 3 -42.77 26.63 -30.36
N LEU A 4 -41.52 26.42 -30.77
CA LEU A 4 -40.73 25.24 -30.37
C LEU A 4 -39.29 25.58 -29.96
N THR A 5 -38.98 26.85 -29.71
CA THR A 5 -37.64 27.31 -29.34
C THR A 5 -37.58 27.85 -27.90
N ALA A 6 -38.14 27.13 -26.94
CA ALA A 6 -37.98 27.44 -25.52
C ALA A 6 -38.12 26.18 -24.66
N THR A 7 -37.02 25.43 -24.52
CA THR A 7 -36.51 24.78 -23.29
C THR A 7 -35.53 23.66 -23.68
N LEU A 8 -34.28 24.05 -23.97
CA LEU A 8 -33.14 23.15 -23.86
C LEU A 8 -31.96 23.95 -23.27
N LEU A 9 -32.21 24.56 -22.11
CA LEU A 9 -31.18 25.03 -21.19
C LEU A 9 -31.38 24.26 -19.88
N ALA A 10 -30.27 23.80 -19.31
CA ALA A 10 -30.15 22.99 -18.09
C ALA A 10 -30.30 21.47 -18.25
N ALA A 11 -29.23 20.83 -18.75
CA ALA A 11 -28.63 19.66 -18.09
C ALA A 11 -27.20 19.42 -18.61
N LEU A 12 -26.33 20.44 -18.54
CA LEU A 12 -24.92 20.19 -18.25
C LEU A 12 -24.86 19.86 -16.76
N ILE A 13 -25.30 18.66 -16.39
CA ILE A 13 -25.02 18.13 -15.07
C ILE A 13 -23.54 17.77 -15.13
N GLY A 14 -22.70 18.62 -14.56
CA GLY A 14 -21.32 18.25 -14.27
C GLY A 14 -21.36 16.92 -13.53
N THR A 15 -20.73 15.90 -14.11
CA THR A 15 -20.54 14.61 -13.47
C THR A 15 -19.57 14.83 -12.33
N ALA A 16 -20.08 15.25 -11.18
CA ALA A 16 -19.28 15.41 -9.97
C ALA A 16 -18.66 14.05 -9.62
N ALA A 17 -17.32 13.98 -9.69
CA ALA A 17 -16.54 12.80 -9.35
C ALA A 17 -16.88 12.37 -7.91
N SER A 18 -17.08 11.06 -7.70
CA SER A 18 -17.32 10.50 -6.38
C SER A 18 -16.53 9.21 -6.19
N ALA A 19 -15.63 9.22 -5.22
CA ALA A 19 -14.80 8.09 -4.83
C ALA A 19 -15.26 7.56 -3.47
N SER A 20 -15.35 6.24 -3.31
CA SER A 20 -15.68 5.58 -2.05
C SER A 20 -14.95 4.25 -1.89
N CYS A 21 -14.37 4.04 -0.72
CA CYS A 21 -13.74 2.79 -0.31
C CYS A 21 -14.71 1.67 0.04
N GLY A 22 -16.02 1.96 0.09
CA GLY A 22 -17.02 0.99 0.50
C GLY A 22 -16.89 0.59 1.97
N SER A 23 -17.54 -0.50 2.36
CA SER A 23 -17.56 -0.97 3.75
C SER A 23 -16.36 -1.84 4.12
N SER A 24 -15.58 -2.30 3.13
CA SER A 24 -14.44 -3.20 3.32
C SER A 24 -13.06 -2.55 3.09
N GLY A 25 -13.03 -1.31 2.62
CA GLY A 25 -11.83 -0.54 2.36
C GLY A 25 -11.58 0.57 3.39
N ILE A 26 -10.30 0.80 3.69
CA ILE A 26 -9.82 1.89 4.53
C ILE A 26 -9.14 2.93 3.62
N PRO A 27 -9.47 4.22 3.75
CA PRO A 27 -8.80 5.30 3.02
C PRO A 27 -7.36 5.44 3.52
N PHE A 28 -6.37 5.06 2.73
CA PHE A 28 -4.96 5.13 3.15
C PHE A 28 -4.12 6.07 2.28
N ARG A 29 -4.59 6.41 1.08
CA ARG A 29 -3.85 7.28 0.15
C ARG A 29 -4.76 8.38 -0.38
N PHE A 30 -4.20 9.57 -0.54
CA PHE A 30 -4.88 10.72 -1.11
C PHE A 30 -3.91 11.44 -2.04
N GLU A 31 -4.24 11.49 -3.32
CA GLU A 31 -3.45 12.13 -4.36
C GLU A 31 -4.20 13.33 -4.92
N VAL A 32 -3.48 14.40 -5.26
CA VAL A 32 -4.05 15.55 -5.95
C VAL A 32 -3.32 15.64 -7.28
N LEU A 33 -4.02 15.38 -8.37
CA LEU A 33 -3.45 15.45 -9.71
C LEU A 33 -2.97 16.88 -10.02
N PRO A 34 -2.08 17.08 -11.01
CA PRO A 34 -1.67 18.41 -11.44
C PRO A 34 -2.84 19.34 -11.85
N SER A 35 -3.98 18.76 -12.27
CA SER A 35 -5.23 19.47 -12.55
C SER A 35 -5.95 19.98 -11.29
N GLY A 36 -5.55 19.52 -10.10
CA GLY A 36 -6.23 19.77 -8.84
C GLY A 36 -7.28 18.72 -8.47
N GLN A 37 -7.52 17.73 -9.35
CA GLN A 37 -8.49 16.66 -9.08
C GLN A 37 -7.96 15.71 -7.99
N PRO A 38 -8.74 15.46 -6.92
CA PRO A 38 -8.36 14.50 -5.88
C PRO A 38 -8.62 13.05 -6.30
N VAL A 39 -7.77 12.14 -5.86
CA VAL A 39 -7.84 10.69 -6.10
C VAL A 39 -7.68 9.94 -4.76
N LEU A 40 -8.62 9.04 -4.46
CA LEU A 40 -8.66 8.27 -3.20
C LEU A 40 -8.12 6.85 -3.37
N GLY A 41 -7.11 6.47 -2.59
CA GLY A 41 -6.64 5.08 -2.52
C GLY A 41 -7.17 4.35 -1.29
N CYS A 42 -7.77 3.19 -1.54
CA CYS A 42 -8.41 2.33 -0.55
C CYS A 42 -7.63 1.02 -0.39
N GLY A 43 -7.52 0.52 0.84
CA GLY A 43 -6.81 -0.72 1.13
C GLY A 43 -7.52 -1.53 2.19
N SER A 44 -7.19 -2.82 2.28
CA SER A 44 -7.81 -3.73 3.25
C SER A 44 -6.74 -4.59 3.94
N PRO A 45 -6.26 -4.18 5.13
CA PRO A 45 -5.28 -4.96 5.87
C PRO A 45 -5.90 -6.23 6.46
N THR A 46 -5.08 -7.18 6.94
CA THR A 46 -5.58 -8.48 7.44
C THR A 46 -6.60 -8.38 8.58
N CYS A 47 -6.54 -7.29 9.37
CA CYS A 47 -7.45 -7.08 10.50
C CYS A 47 -8.84 -6.51 10.11
N PHE A 48 -9.04 -6.06 8.86
CA PHE A 48 -10.25 -5.33 8.44
C PHE A 48 -10.70 -5.71 7.02
N GLY A 49 -12.00 -5.65 6.75
CA GLY A 49 -12.62 -5.80 5.44
C GLY A 49 -13.32 -7.14 5.20
N ALA A 50 -13.19 -8.09 6.14
CA ALA A 50 -13.81 -9.41 6.03
C ALA A 50 -15.22 -9.45 6.61
N GLU A 51 -16.07 -10.27 6.01
CA GLU A 51 -17.40 -10.57 6.53
C GLU A 51 -17.33 -11.55 7.73
N ASN A 52 -18.50 -11.96 8.23
CA ASN A 52 -18.60 -12.92 9.33
C ASN A 52 -17.89 -14.23 8.99
N GLY A 53 -17.16 -14.77 9.97
CA GLY A 53 -16.33 -15.95 9.80
C GLY A 53 -15.04 -15.72 9.01
N GLY A 54 -14.67 -14.46 8.73
CA GLY A 54 -13.45 -14.10 8.00
C GLY A 54 -13.47 -14.44 6.51
N LYS A 55 -14.62 -14.80 5.97
CA LYS A 55 -14.81 -15.04 4.53
C LYS A 55 -14.78 -13.73 3.74
N ASP A 56 -14.48 -13.87 2.46
CA ASP A 56 -14.56 -12.95 1.31
C ASP A 56 -14.65 -11.44 1.60
N LEU A 57 -13.83 -10.66 0.90
CA LEU A 57 -13.92 -9.22 0.96
C LEU A 57 -15.19 -8.74 0.25
N ARG A 58 -15.95 -7.83 0.86
CA ARG A 58 -17.07 -7.19 0.18
C ARG A 58 -16.56 -6.19 -0.87
N HIS A 59 -16.89 -6.39 -2.14
CA HIS A 59 -16.48 -5.49 -3.23
C HIS A 59 -17.51 -4.37 -3.46
N ASP A 60 -17.61 -3.42 -2.54
CA ASP A 60 -18.55 -2.29 -2.61
C ASP A 60 -17.87 -0.92 -2.68
N SER A 61 -16.57 -0.88 -2.99
CA SER A 61 -15.88 0.34 -3.40
C SER A 61 -16.39 0.84 -4.75
N ASN A 62 -16.47 2.14 -4.92
CA ASN A 62 -16.94 2.77 -6.15
C ASN A 62 -16.06 3.97 -6.50
N PHE A 63 -15.55 3.99 -7.73
CA PHE A 63 -14.70 5.04 -8.27
C PHE A 63 -15.25 5.46 -9.62
N MET A 64 -15.34 6.77 -9.86
CA MET A 64 -15.82 7.32 -11.12
C MET A 64 -14.66 7.77 -12.00
N ALA A 65 -14.71 7.36 -13.26
CA ALA A 65 -13.81 7.87 -14.29
C ALA A 65 -14.15 9.34 -14.59
N GLY A 66 -13.18 10.22 -14.35
CA GLY A 66 -13.19 11.62 -14.79
C GLY A 66 -12.32 11.84 -16.03
N PRO A 67 -12.17 13.12 -16.47
CA PRO A 67 -11.32 13.49 -17.59
C PRO A 67 -9.84 13.07 -17.42
N ASP A 68 -9.37 13.04 -16.18
CA ASP A 68 -7.98 12.70 -15.83
C ASP A 68 -7.81 11.24 -15.35
N GLY A 69 -8.84 10.40 -15.49
CA GLY A 69 -8.85 9.01 -15.02
C GLY A 69 -9.76 8.79 -13.82
N ASP A 70 -9.65 7.61 -13.19
CA ASP A 70 -10.47 7.24 -12.03
C ASP A 70 -10.15 8.13 -10.82
N ASP A 71 -11.19 8.57 -10.12
CA ASP A 71 -11.09 9.36 -8.89
C ASP A 71 -10.68 8.55 -7.65
N GLY A 72 -10.31 7.28 -7.84
CA GLY A 72 -9.75 6.45 -6.80
C GLY A 72 -9.43 5.03 -7.28
N PHE A 73 -8.88 4.23 -6.36
CA PHE A 73 -8.55 2.84 -6.62
C PHE A 73 -8.56 2.01 -5.33
N PHE A 74 -8.66 0.69 -5.49
CA PHE A 74 -8.42 -0.26 -4.42
C PHE A 74 -7.04 -0.90 -4.61
N ARG A 75 -6.24 -0.98 -3.54
CA ARG A 75 -4.88 -1.52 -3.58
C ARG A 75 -4.89 -2.96 -4.09
N GLU A 76 -4.11 -3.22 -5.14
CA GLU A 76 -4.00 -4.54 -5.75
C GLU A 76 -3.50 -5.57 -4.73
N GLY A 77 -3.99 -6.80 -4.84
CA GLY A 77 -3.62 -7.90 -3.95
C GLY A 77 -4.40 -7.97 -2.64
N ASP A 78 -4.93 -6.86 -2.10
CA ASP A 78 -5.73 -6.87 -0.86
C ASP A 78 -7.05 -7.64 -1.05
N LEU A 79 -7.64 -7.55 -2.24
CA LEU A 79 -8.86 -8.27 -2.61
C LEU A 79 -8.64 -9.80 -2.68
N ALA A 80 -7.41 -10.23 -3.00
CA ALA A 80 -7.05 -11.64 -3.16
C ALA A 80 -6.38 -12.23 -1.92
N ARG A 81 -6.22 -11.45 -0.84
CA ARG A 81 -5.50 -11.86 0.36
C ARG A 81 -6.32 -12.87 1.16
N VAL A 82 -5.76 -14.05 1.38
CA VAL A 82 -6.39 -15.10 2.20
C VAL A 82 -6.43 -14.66 3.66
N ARG A 83 -7.62 -14.71 4.26
CA ARG A 83 -7.86 -14.37 5.66
C ARG A 83 -8.35 -15.61 6.39
N VAL A 84 -7.53 -16.13 7.28
CA VAL A 84 -7.90 -17.27 8.12
C VAL A 84 -8.42 -16.72 9.44
N ARG A 85 -9.71 -16.94 9.72
CA ARG A 85 -10.36 -16.65 11.01
C ARG A 85 -11.29 -17.80 11.37
N HIS A 86 -11.61 -17.92 12.65
CA HIS A 86 -12.66 -18.82 13.10
C HIS A 86 -14.01 -18.45 12.48
N SER A 87 -14.85 -19.46 12.25
CA SER A 87 -16.15 -19.31 11.59
C SER A 87 -17.15 -18.43 12.35
N ASP A 88 -16.96 -18.26 13.66
CA ASP A 88 -17.75 -17.42 14.55
C ASP A 88 -17.19 -15.99 14.70
N ALA A 89 -16.05 -15.70 14.06
CA ALA A 89 -15.43 -14.38 14.17
C ALA A 89 -16.34 -13.29 13.57
N PRO A 90 -16.56 -12.17 14.27
CA PRO A 90 -17.44 -11.11 13.77
C PRO A 90 -16.80 -10.40 12.57
N ALA A 91 -17.66 -9.94 11.65
CA ALA A 91 -17.28 -9.09 10.53
C ALA A 91 -16.48 -7.86 11.01
N GLN A 92 -15.48 -7.48 10.23
CA GLN A 92 -14.65 -6.30 10.48
C GLN A 92 -14.87 -5.31 9.35
N MET A 93 -16.03 -4.66 9.35
CA MET A 93 -16.45 -3.77 8.28
C MET A 93 -16.88 -2.42 8.85
N ALA A 94 -16.70 -1.38 8.05
CA ALA A 94 -17.17 -0.05 8.40
C ALA A 94 -18.63 0.14 7.99
N ASN A 95 -19.35 0.94 8.75
CA ASN A 95 -20.70 1.37 8.40
C ASN A 95 -20.64 2.72 7.70
N CYS A 96 -20.88 2.71 6.40
CA CYS A 96 -20.78 3.88 5.53
C CYS A 96 -22.16 4.38 5.10
N PRO A 97 -22.51 5.66 5.34
CA PRO A 97 -23.75 6.24 4.83
C PRO A 97 -23.69 6.32 3.30
N ARG A 98 -24.83 6.20 2.60
CA ARG A 98 -24.84 6.27 1.12
C ARG A 98 -24.55 7.66 0.57
N GLU A 99 -24.84 8.70 1.34
CA GLU A 99 -24.76 10.10 0.92
C GLU A 99 -23.44 10.75 1.34
N PHE A 100 -22.95 11.66 0.50
CA PHE A 100 -21.81 12.54 0.77
C PHE A 100 -22.32 13.89 1.26
N SER A 101 -22.54 14.03 2.56
CA SER A 101 -23.20 15.21 3.15
C SER A 101 -22.36 15.97 4.17
N SER A 102 -21.21 15.42 4.58
CA SER A 102 -20.40 15.98 5.66
C SER A 102 -19.30 16.87 5.09
N SER A 103 -19.04 18.03 5.71
CA SER A 103 -17.86 18.85 5.38
C SER A 103 -16.62 18.46 6.18
N THR A 104 -16.78 17.66 7.23
CA THR A 104 -15.71 17.19 8.11
C THR A 104 -16.16 15.91 8.82
N CYS A 105 -15.24 14.97 9.02
CA CYS A 105 -15.44 13.76 9.81
C CYS A 105 -14.79 13.94 11.19
N SER A 106 -15.52 14.55 12.13
CA SER A 106 -14.96 14.94 13.43
C SER A 106 -15.10 13.88 14.53
N ASN A 107 -15.78 12.76 14.27
CA ASN A 107 -15.97 11.70 15.27
C ASN A 107 -14.71 10.80 15.30
N PRO A 108 -14.12 10.54 16.48
CA PRO A 108 -12.91 9.74 16.61
C PRO A 108 -13.07 8.28 16.17
N MET A 109 -14.31 7.78 16.08
CA MET A 109 -14.63 6.45 15.55
C MET A 109 -15.04 6.46 14.08
N THR A 110 -14.78 7.55 13.36
CA THR A 110 -15.06 7.67 11.93
C THR A 110 -13.81 8.00 11.12
N TRP A 111 -13.83 7.62 9.84
CA TRP A 111 -12.86 8.06 8.84
C TRP A 111 -13.55 8.52 7.56
N VAL A 112 -12.77 9.08 6.62
CA VAL A 112 -13.26 9.47 5.29
C VAL A 112 -13.45 8.24 4.41
N GLY A 113 -14.65 7.67 4.41
CA GLY A 113 -15.00 6.55 3.54
C GLY A 113 -14.97 6.88 2.05
N GLY A 114 -15.11 8.16 1.73
CA GLY A 114 -15.19 8.65 0.37
C GLY A 114 -15.48 10.14 0.33
N PHE A 115 -15.48 10.69 -0.88
CA PHE A 115 -15.87 12.06 -1.13
C PHE A 115 -16.59 12.20 -2.47
N LYS A 116 -17.33 13.31 -2.61
CA LYS A 116 -17.81 13.85 -3.86
C LYS A 116 -17.14 15.20 -4.08
N ALA A 117 -16.39 15.34 -5.18
CA ALA A 117 -15.67 16.56 -5.51
C ALA A 117 -16.52 17.46 -6.43
N SER A 118 -16.54 18.76 -6.15
CA SER A 118 -17.10 19.78 -7.04
C SER A 118 -16.02 20.43 -7.90
N ASP A 119 -16.43 21.09 -8.98
CA ASP A 119 -15.54 21.73 -9.96
C ASP A 119 -14.63 22.81 -9.33
N ASN A 120 -15.03 23.40 -8.21
CA ASN A 120 -14.23 24.37 -7.46
C ASN A 120 -13.25 23.72 -6.47
N GLY A 121 -13.20 22.39 -6.39
CA GLY A 121 -12.36 21.61 -5.48
C GLY A 121 -12.93 21.39 -4.07
N ASP A 122 -14.15 21.84 -3.76
CA ASP A 122 -14.79 21.51 -2.48
C ASP A 122 -15.15 20.02 -2.43
N LEU A 123 -15.07 19.43 -1.23
CA LEU A 123 -15.36 18.02 -1.00
C LEU A 123 -16.56 17.87 -0.08
N SER A 124 -17.55 17.11 -0.52
CA SER A 124 -18.56 16.54 0.35
C SER A 124 -18.10 15.14 0.77
N LEU A 125 -17.90 14.92 2.06
CA LEU A 125 -17.34 13.70 2.63
C LEU A 125 -18.41 12.69 3.03
N GLN A 126 -18.06 11.41 2.92
CA GLN A 126 -18.75 10.27 3.49
C GLN A 126 -17.96 9.79 4.72
N CYS A 127 -18.54 9.93 5.91
CA CYS A 127 -17.87 9.50 7.15
C CYS A 127 -18.31 8.09 7.52
N CYS A 128 -17.42 7.11 7.38
CA CYS A 128 -17.71 5.73 7.76
C CYS A 128 -17.38 5.49 9.23
N HIS A 129 -18.27 4.84 9.96
CA HIS A 129 -18.08 4.48 11.36
C HIS A 129 -17.47 3.10 11.50
N TYR A 130 -16.47 2.96 12.37
CA TYR A 130 -15.88 1.67 12.69
C TYR A 130 -15.40 1.62 14.15
N GLU A 131 -15.88 0.63 14.90
CA GLU A 131 -15.58 0.46 16.34
C GLU A 131 -14.09 0.23 16.61
N GLY A 132 -13.34 -0.34 15.67
CA GLY A 132 -11.90 -0.56 15.81
C GLY A 132 -11.07 0.72 15.91
N LEU A 133 -11.68 1.89 15.66
CA LEU A 133 -11.05 3.20 15.83
C LEU A 133 -11.10 3.75 17.26
N ARG A 134 -11.77 3.07 18.21
CA ARG A 134 -11.94 3.55 19.60
C ARG A 134 -10.63 3.95 20.30
N PHE A 135 -9.52 3.30 19.96
CA PHE A 135 -8.19 3.56 20.52
C PHE A 135 -7.21 4.15 19.51
N ALA A 136 -7.72 4.64 18.39
CA ALA A 136 -6.90 5.18 17.33
C ALA A 136 -6.36 6.55 17.72
N GLN A 137 -5.15 6.88 17.27
CA GLN A 137 -4.44 8.10 17.64
C GLN A 137 -4.11 8.93 16.41
N GLU A 138 -4.26 10.25 16.50
CA GLU A 138 -3.83 11.15 15.42
C GLU A 138 -2.30 11.08 15.27
N VAL A 139 -1.85 10.81 14.04
CA VAL A 139 -0.43 10.71 13.68
C VAL A 139 0.09 12.04 13.15
N GLY A 140 -0.74 12.75 12.38
CA GLY A 140 -0.35 14.02 11.80
C GLY A 140 -1.39 14.61 10.86
N ARG A 141 -1.07 15.81 10.37
CA ARG A 141 -1.90 16.60 9.46
C ARG A 141 -1.14 17.04 8.22
N PRO A 142 -0.82 16.12 7.30
CA PRO A 142 -0.10 16.47 6.09
C PRO A 142 -0.98 17.31 5.16
N VAL A 143 -0.35 18.23 4.43
CA VAL A 143 -1.00 19.01 3.38
C VAL A 143 -0.55 18.43 2.04
N VAL A 144 -1.50 18.19 1.14
CA VAL A 144 -1.26 17.66 -0.21
C VAL A 144 -1.58 18.73 -1.23
N HIS A 145 -0.56 19.19 -1.95
CA HIS A 145 -0.67 20.16 -3.04
C HIS A 145 -0.90 19.48 -4.40
N PRO A 146 -1.28 20.22 -5.46
CA PRO A 146 -1.42 19.66 -6.80
C PRO A 146 -0.12 19.05 -7.32
N GLY A 147 -0.20 17.82 -7.84
CA GLY A 147 0.94 16.99 -8.23
C GLY A 147 1.57 16.18 -7.09
N GLU A 148 1.03 16.27 -5.87
CA GLU A 148 1.51 15.53 -4.71
C GLU A 148 0.53 14.43 -4.29
N VAL A 149 1.04 13.54 -3.44
CA VAL A 149 0.27 12.44 -2.87
C VAL A 149 0.70 12.22 -1.42
N TYR A 150 -0.26 11.82 -0.60
CA TYR A 150 -0.03 11.26 0.71
C TYR A 150 -0.33 9.76 0.67
N SER A 151 0.56 8.94 1.25
CA SER A 151 0.33 7.51 1.46
C SER A 151 0.59 7.13 2.91
N GLY A 152 -0.45 6.68 3.60
CA GLY A 152 -0.40 5.94 4.86
C GLY A 152 -0.39 4.43 4.60
N GLY A 153 -1.17 3.69 5.38
CA GLY A 153 -1.32 2.23 5.24
C GLY A 153 -0.74 1.44 6.40
N GLU A 154 -0.25 0.22 6.13
CA GLU A 154 0.19 -0.71 7.17
C GLU A 154 1.39 -0.18 7.97
N VAL A 155 1.31 -0.27 9.29
CA VAL A 155 2.37 0.12 10.21
C VAL A 155 3.01 -1.15 10.75
N LEU A 156 4.30 -1.32 10.48
CA LEU A 156 5.06 -2.50 10.84
C LEU A 156 6.02 -2.21 12.01
N ARG A 157 6.11 -3.14 12.96
CA ARG A 157 7.13 -3.16 14.02
C ARG A 157 7.73 -4.56 14.05
N ASP A 158 9.05 -4.65 13.92
CA ASP A 158 9.77 -5.93 13.86
C ASP A 158 9.25 -6.88 12.76
N GLY A 159 8.89 -6.30 11.60
CA GLY A 159 8.31 -7.04 10.47
C GLY A 159 6.86 -7.50 10.66
N ARG A 160 6.24 -7.22 11.81
CA ARG A 160 4.84 -7.56 12.11
C ARG A 160 3.96 -6.31 12.02
N GLN A 161 2.79 -6.45 11.39
CA GLN A 161 1.81 -5.37 11.39
C GLN A 161 1.30 -5.10 12.82
N THR A 162 1.42 -3.84 13.24
CA THR A 162 0.92 -3.35 14.53
C THR A 162 -0.23 -2.35 14.37
N GLY A 163 -0.32 -1.70 13.21
CA GLY A 163 -1.31 -0.66 12.97
C GLY A 163 -1.62 -0.44 11.50
N PHE A 164 -2.49 0.53 11.26
CA PHE A 164 -2.81 1.01 9.93
C PHE A 164 -3.16 2.51 10.01
N ASP A 165 -2.46 3.32 9.22
CA ASP A 165 -2.66 4.76 9.15
C ASP A 165 -3.76 5.07 8.12
N ALA A 166 -4.88 5.57 8.62
CA ALA A 166 -6.08 5.89 7.84
C ALA A 166 -6.31 7.41 7.78
N ILE A 167 -6.89 7.87 6.67
CA ILE A 167 -7.28 9.27 6.48
C ILE A 167 -8.63 9.48 7.19
N SER A 168 -8.59 10.08 8.36
CA SER A 168 -9.77 10.30 9.20
C SER A 168 -10.55 11.56 8.83
N ASN A 169 -9.89 12.56 8.24
CA ASN A 169 -10.54 13.77 7.73
C ASN A 169 -9.79 14.37 6.53
N VAL A 170 -10.50 15.13 5.69
CA VAL A 170 -9.91 15.91 4.59
C VAL A 170 -10.52 17.31 4.60
N LYS A 171 -9.67 18.33 4.59
CA LYS A 171 -10.07 19.73 4.59
C LYS A 171 -9.38 20.48 3.47
N LYS A 172 -10.15 21.06 2.56
CA LYS A 172 -9.61 21.96 1.54
C LYS A 172 -9.04 23.22 2.21
N ILE A 173 -7.86 23.62 1.78
CA ILE A 173 -7.24 24.90 2.09
C ILE A 173 -6.94 25.64 0.78
N THR A 174 -7.06 26.96 0.83
CA THR A 174 -6.71 27.82 -0.31
C THR A 174 -5.50 28.64 0.10
N SER A 175 -4.42 28.50 -0.66
CA SER A 175 -3.21 29.29 -0.44
C SER A 175 -3.41 30.75 -0.91
N GLY A 176 -2.56 31.66 -0.44
CA GLY A 176 -2.68 33.10 -0.74
C GLY A 176 -2.55 33.46 -2.23
N ASP A 177 -2.01 32.56 -3.03
CA ASP A 177 -1.89 32.63 -4.49
C ASP A 177 -3.10 32.07 -5.25
N GLY A 178 -4.12 31.58 -4.53
CA GLY A 178 -5.33 30.98 -5.10
C GLY A 178 -5.21 29.50 -5.45
N THR A 179 -4.07 28.86 -5.19
CA THR A 179 -3.91 27.41 -5.39
C THR A 179 -4.67 26.62 -4.32
N ILE A 180 -5.31 25.53 -4.73
CA ILE A 180 -6.03 24.62 -3.83
C ILE A 180 -5.08 23.55 -3.31
N ALA A 181 -5.16 23.23 -2.02
CA ALA A 181 -4.49 22.09 -1.41
C ALA A 181 -5.42 21.44 -0.38
N TYR A 182 -5.07 20.26 0.09
CA TYR A 182 -5.89 19.50 1.04
C TYR A 182 -5.09 19.15 2.29
N GLU A 183 -5.50 19.67 3.43
CA GLU A 183 -5.02 19.26 4.74
C GLU A 183 -5.74 17.97 5.14
N LEU A 184 -4.99 16.90 5.34
CA LEU A 184 -5.53 15.63 5.82
C LEU A 184 -5.44 15.57 7.34
N THR A 185 -6.27 14.73 7.96
CA THR A 185 -6.03 14.24 9.32
C THR A 185 -5.78 12.75 9.22
N VAL A 186 -4.64 12.30 9.75
CA VAL A 186 -4.22 10.89 9.69
C VAL A 186 -4.33 10.30 11.08
N THR A 187 -4.99 9.15 11.18
CA THR A 187 -5.19 8.45 12.45
C THR A 187 -4.69 7.01 12.33
N ARG A 188 -3.88 6.57 13.30
CA ARG A 188 -3.37 5.21 13.43
C ARG A 188 -4.37 4.32 14.15
N MET A 189 -4.96 3.40 13.42
CA MET A 189 -5.76 2.30 13.93
C MET A 189 -4.85 1.17 14.42
N ASN A 190 -5.21 0.52 15.53
CA ASN A 190 -4.57 -0.74 15.93
C ASN A 190 -5.00 -1.86 14.99
N CYS A 191 -4.04 -2.54 14.37
CA CYS A 191 -4.30 -3.59 13.40
C CYS A 191 -3.26 -4.69 13.60
N LEU A 192 -3.63 -5.69 14.40
CA LEU A 192 -2.77 -6.84 14.67
C LEU A 192 -3.21 -7.99 13.77
N PRO A 193 -2.29 -8.66 13.06
CA PRO A 193 -2.60 -9.88 12.35
C PRO A 193 -2.96 -10.94 13.41
N ASN A 194 -3.89 -11.82 13.05
CA ASN A 194 -4.20 -12.98 13.89
C ASN A 194 -2.89 -13.74 14.16
N PRO A 195 -2.68 -14.27 15.38
CA PRO A 195 -1.55 -15.14 15.63
C PRO A 195 -1.56 -16.28 14.61
N ALA A 196 -0.38 -16.66 14.12
CA ALA A 196 -0.25 -17.86 13.31
C ALA A 196 -0.79 -19.03 14.15
N GLU A 197 -1.81 -19.71 13.65
CA GLU A 197 -2.23 -20.97 14.25
C GLU A 197 -1.15 -22.00 13.89
N ASP A 198 -0.38 -22.46 14.89
CA ASP A 198 0.42 -23.66 14.74
C ASP A 198 -0.57 -24.82 14.52
N THR A 199 -0.80 -25.19 13.26
CA THR A 199 -1.51 -26.43 12.95
C THR A 199 -0.57 -27.58 13.29
N ASN A 200 -0.61 -28.03 14.54
CA ASN A 200 -0.10 -29.37 14.84
C ASN A 200 -0.99 -30.34 14.09
N GLU A 201 -0.44 -31.00 13.07
CA GLU A 201 -1.06 -32.18 12.46
C GLU A 201 -1.10 -33.29 13.52
N VAL A 202 -2.06 -33.21 14.44
CA VAL A 202 -2.40 -34.34 15.30
C VAL A 202 -3.23 -35.25 14.43
N SER A 203 -2.58 -36.19 13.73
CA SER A 203 -3.29 -37.28 13.08
C SER A 203 -3.96 -38.12 14.17
N PHE A 204 -5.23 -37.84 14.47
CA PHE A 204 -6.04 -38.77 15.24
C PHE A 204 -6.39 -39.94 14.31
N ASP A 205 -5.58 -40.99 14.38
CA ASP A 205 -5.98 -42.27 13.84
C ASP A 205 -6.98 -42.87 14.84
N ILE A 206 -8.26 -42.57 14.63
CA ILE A 206 -9.37 -42.97 15.50
C ILE A 206 -9.31 -44.49 15.77
N GLN A 207 -8.83 -45.31 14.82
CA GLN A 207 -8.72 -46.76 15.01
C GLN A 207 -7.56 -47.15 15.92
N ARG A 208 -6.42 -46.46 15.83
CA ARG A 208 -5.23 -46.75 16.63
C ARG A 208 -5.31 -46.16 18.04
N ASP A 209 -5.94 -45.00 18.20
CA ASP A 209 -6.07 -44.32 19.48
C ASP A 209 -7.21 -44.89 20.33
N ILE A 210 -8.33 -45.33 19.73
CA ILE A 210 -9.34 -46.14 20.44
C ILE A 210 -8.72 -47.48 20.88
N GLY A 211 -7.90 -48.11 20.04
CA GLY A 211 -7.16 -49.33 20.39
C GLY A 211 -6.27 -49.16 21.62
N ARG A 212 -5.47 -48.07 21.67
CA ARG A 212 -4.61 -47.74 22.82
C ARG A 212 -5.38 -47.43 24.11
N ILE A 213 -6.55 -46.82 23.99
CA ILE A 213 -7.42 -46.52 25.14
C ILE A 213 -8.05 -47.82 25.67
N LEU A 214 -8.54 -48.68 24.78
CA LEU A 214 -9.14 -49.97 25.17
C LEU A 214 -8.11 -50.96 25.73
N GLU A 215 -6.86 -50.93 25.25
CA GLU A 215 -5.76 -51.74 25.77
C GLU A 215 -5.35 -51.31 27.18
N LYS A 216 -5.28 -49.99 27.45
CA LYS A 216 -5.05 -49.45 28.80
C LYS A 216 -6.20 -49.71 29.78
N VAL A 217 -7.45 -49.72 29.30
CA VAL A 217 -8.63 -50.09 30.12
C VAL A 217 -8.63 -51.61 30.40
N GLY A 218 -8.13 -52.43 29.47
CA GLY A 218 -7.93 -53.87 29.67
C GLY A 218 -6.84 -54.20 30.70
N GLU A 219 -5.71 -53.48 30.68
CA GLU A 219 -4.61 -53.68 31.64
C GLU A 219 -4.97 -53.28 33.07
N THR A 220 -5.81 -52.25 33.24
CA THR A 220 -6.34 -51.84 34.55
C THR A 220 -7.44 -52.77 35.08
N ALA A 221 -8.15 -53.49 34.20
CA ALA A 221 -9.08 -54.55 34.60
C ALA A 221 -8.38 -55.88 34.94
N ALA A 222 -7.20 -56.13 34.36
CA ALA A 222 -6.41 -57.35 34.62
C ALA A 222 -5.50 -57.23 35.87
N SER A 223 -5.12 -56.01 36.26
CA SER A 223 -4.34 -55.74 37.47
C SER A 223 -5.29 -55.36 38.60
N GLY A 224 -5.85 -56.35 39.28
CA GLY A 224 -6.80 -56.14 40.38
C GLY A 224 -6.30 -55.12 41.41
N VAL A 225 -6.91 -53.93 41.41
CA VAL A 225 -6.79 -52.93 42.47
C VAL A 225 -8.14 -52.82 43.16
N GLN A 226 -8.13 -53.05 44.47
CA GLN A 226 -9.30 -53.03 45.34
C GLN A 226 -10.02 -51.67 45.29
N THR A 227 -11.28 -51.67 44.87
CA THR A 227 -12.19 -50.55 45.02
C THR A 227 -12.70 -50.49 46.46
N ASN A 228 -12.25 -49.48 47.22
CA ASN A 228 -12.91 -49.13 48.47
C ASN A 228 -14.26 -48.48 48.17
N GLN A 229 -15.29 -48.99 48.84
CA GLN A 229 -16.67 -48.52 48.83
C GLN A 229 -16.75 -47.08 49.32
N ILE A 230 -17.49 -46.23 48.59
CA ILE A 230 -18.17 -45.08 49.17
C ILE A 230 -19.61 -45.13 48.70
N GLU A 231 -20.51 -45.10 49.68
CA GLU A 231 -21.93 -45.37 49.61
C GLU A 231 -22.69 -44.34 48.77
N ALA A 232 -23.73 -44.84 48.11
CA ALA A 232 -24.74 -44.07 47.42
C ALA A 232 -25.67 -43.40 48.43
N ASP A 233 -25.98 -42.12 48.22
CA ASP A 233 -27.18 -41.53 48.79
C ASP A 233 -28.14 -41.13 47.66
N GLN A 234 -29.30 -41.80 47.67
CA GLN A 234 -30.38 -41.65 46.71
C GLN A 234 -31.32 -40.55 47.19
N ARG A 235 -31.52 -39.50 46.38
CA ARG A 235 -32.83 -38.83 46.31
C ARG A 235 -33.24 -38.55 44.87
N LEU A 236 -34.49 -38.92 44.60
CA LEU A 236 -35.15 -39.06 43.31
C LEU A 236 -35.42 -37.70 42.61
N SER A 237 -35.10 -37.66 41.30
CA SER A 237 -35.89 -37.37 40.07
C SER A 237 -37.10 -36.40 40.09
N PRO A 238 -37.65 -35.99 38.91
CA PRO A 238 -37.06 -35.28 37.76
C PRO A 238 -37.99 -34.13 37.25
N SER A 239 -37.49 -33.13 36.50
CA SER A 239 -38.34 -32.41 35.53
C SER A 239 -37.56 -31.59 34.49
N THR A 240 -38.16 -31.64 33.31
CA THR A 240 -37.92 -31.04 32.00
C THR A 240 -37.88 -29.51 31.94
N ASP A 241 -37.29 -29.06 30.83
CA ASP A 241 -37.64 -27.87 30.02
C ASP A 241 -37.21 -26.44 30.43
N VAL A 242 -36.41 -25.87 29.51
CA VAL A 242 -36.61 -24.58 28.82
C VAL A 242 -36.17 -23.26 29.49
N GLN A 243 -35.36 -22.54 28.69
CA GLN A 243 -35.18 -21.08 28.55
C GLN A 243 -34.19 -20.28 29.40
N SER A 244 -33.29 -19.62 28.65
CA SER A 244 -32.86 -18.22 28.73
C SER A 244 -32.85 -17.53 30.09
N ASP A 245 -31.68 -17.10 30.55
CA ASP A 245 -31.30 -15.67 30.45
C ASP A 245 -29.96 -15.35 31.13
N SER A 246 -29.31 -14.35 30.55
CA SER A 246 -28.38 -13.38 31.13
C SER A 246 -27.61 -13.72 32.42
N TYR A 247 -26.28 -13.72 32.33
CA TYR A 247 -25.44 -13.39 33.49
C TYR A 247 -24.41 -12.31 33.14
N LYS A 248 -24.50 -11.22 33.90
CA LYS A 248 -23.51 -10.15 34.03
C LYS A 248 -23.15 -10.05 35.52
N SER A 249 -21.90 -9.66 35.79
CA SER A 249 -21.30 -9.28 37.09
C SER A 249 -21.01 -10.46 38.04
N ASP A 250 -19.94 -10.50 38.83
CA ASP A 250 -18.72 -9.69 38.98
C ASP A 250 -17.81 -10.52 39.92
N SER A 251 -16.49 -10.50 39.74
CA SER A 251 -15.49 -10.40 40.82
C SER A 251 -14.09 -10.74 40.31
N TYR A 252 -13.27 -9.71 40.10
CA TYR A 252 -11.82 -9.84 40.13
C TYR A 252 -11.32 -9.33 41.48
N VAL A 253 -10.56 -10.17 42.17
CA VAL A 253 -9.82 -9.85 43.39
C VAL A 253 -8.50 -9.19 43.01
N ALA A 254 -8.24 -7.99 43.54
CA ALA A 254 -6.97 -7.28 43.39
C ALA A 254 -5.95 -7.74 44.45
N PRO A 255 -4.64 -7.85 44.11
CA PRO A 255 -3.57 -7.98 45.10
C PRO A 255 -3.04 -6.61 45.58
N PRO A 256 -2.44 -6.52 46.77
CA PRO A 256 -2.15 -5.26 47.46
C PRO A 256 -0.85 -4.58 47.00
N GLU A 257 -0.87 -3.26 47.14
CA GLU A 257 0.24 -2.32 46.95
C GLU A 257 1.35 -2.50 48.01
N SER A 258 2.60 -2.49 47.57
CA SER A 258 3.74 -2.11 48.42
C SER A 258 4.66 -1.19 47.63
N ASP A 259 4.78 0.03 48.15
CA ASP A 259 5.44 1.21 47.63
C ASP A 259 6.95 1.16 47.86
N GLN A 260 7.77 1.26 46.81
CA GLN A 260 9.11 1.85 46.86
C GLN A 260 9.40 2.58 45.55
N GLN A 261 9.73 3.85 45.72
CA GLN A 261 9.83 4.90 44.72
C GLN A 261 11.27 4.94 44.16
N GLU A 262 11.47 4.45 42.94
CA GLU A 262 12.65 4.77 42.13
C GLU A 262 12.23 5.67 40.96
N THR A 263 12.82 6.86 40.92
CA THR A 263 12.63 7.87 39.89
C THR A 263 13.32 7.44 38.60
N VAL A 264 12.59 6.73 37.75
CA VAL A 264 13.00 6.55 36.35
C VAL A 264 12.58 7.81 35.60
N GLU A 265 13.57 8.63 35.22
CA GLU A 265 13.37 9.72 34.27
C GLU A 265 12.82 9.13 32.96
N GLN A 266 11.51 9.27 32.78
CA GLN A 266 10.85 8.93 31.54
C GLN A 266 11.21 10.02 30.52
N PHE A 267 12.24 9.75 29.71
CA PHE A 267 12.54 10.55 28.53
C PHE A 267 11.32 10.52 27.61
N VAL A 268 10.53 11.60 27.63
CA VAL A 268 9.54 11.89 26.61
C VAL A 268 10.31 12.17 25.32
N GLN A 269 10.40 11.18 24.44
CA GLN A 269 10.85 11.40 23.07
C GLN A 269 9.84 12.33 22.41
N VAL A 270 10.24 13.59 22.24
CA VAL A 270 9.49 14.60 21.49
C VAL A 270 9.28 14.05 20.08
N GLY A 271 8.01 13.97 19.65
CA GLY A 271 7.61 13.40 18.38
C GLY A 271 8.42 13.97 17.21
N GLU A 272 9.07 13.08 16.48
CA GLU A 272 9.73 13.40 15.22
C GLU A 272 8.65 13.81 14.21
N GLN A 273 8.87 14.94 13.52
CA GLN A 273 7.92 15.48 12.54
C GLN A 273 7.63 14.42 11.46
N VAL A 274 6.35 14.10 11.30
CA VAL A 274 5.88 13.19 10.26
C VAL A 274 5.97 13.90 8.93
N VAL A 275 6.96 13.53 8.13
CA VAL A 275 7.12 14.04 6.76
C VAL A 275 6.19 13.24 5.84
N PRO A 276 5.29 13.87 5.07
CA PRO A 276 4.41 13.16 4.14
C PRO A 276 5.22 12.45 3.04
N VAL A 277 4.91 11.18 2.79
CA VAL A 277 5.52 10.31 1.78
C VAL A 277 4.85 10.59 0.44
N THR A 278 5.58 11.12 -0.55
CA THR A 278 5.01 11.58 -1.82
C THR A 278 4.84 10.52 -2.91
N SER A 279 4.71 9.22 -2.57
CA SER A 279 4.26 8.16 -3.50
C SER A 279 4.14 6.76 -2.89
N ALA A 280 3.47 5.86 -3.63
CA ALA A 280 3.46 4.44 -3.29
C ALA A 280 4.67 3.71 -3.85
N GLY A 281 5.48 3.19 -2.94
CA GLY A 281 5.75 1.76 -2.98
C GLY A 281 5.98 1.20 -1.59
N TYR A 282 6.16 -0.11 -1.58
CA TYR A 282 6.18 -0.95 -0.39
C TYR A 282 7.17 -0.45 0.67
N TYR A 283 6.70 -0.36 1.92
CA TYR A 283 7.47 0.06 3.09
C TYR A 283 8.08 -1.17 3.79
N TYR A 284 9.41 -1.24 3.86
CA TYR A 284 10.15 -2.09 4.81
C TYR A 284 10.71 -1.19 5.92
N PRO A 285 10.61 -1.57 7.21
CA PRO A 285 11.02 -0.69 8.30
C PRO A 285 12.54 -0.70 8.41
N VAL A 286 13.17 0.47 8.28
CA VAL A 286 14.45 0.74 8.93
C VAL A 286 14.26 1.99 9.77
N ALA A 287 14.80 1.94 10.98
CA ALA A 287 14.50 2.80 12.13
C ALA A 287 14.79 4.31 11.97
N SER A 288 14.98 4.80 10.74
CA SER A 288 15.06 6.21 10.33
C SER A 288 15.15 6.24 8.80
N GLY A 289 14.26 6.93 8.09
CA GLY A 289 14.60 7.42 6.75
C GLY A 289 13.67 7.07 5.60
N VAL A 290 13.64 7.99 4.66
CA VAL A 290 12.85 7.96 3.42
C VAL A 290 13.40 6.86 2.49
N PRO A 291 12.60 5.84 2.13
CA PRO A 291 13.09 4.76 1.30
C PRO A 291 13.30 5.22 -0.15
N ALA A 292 14.37 4.71 -0.77
CA ALA A 292 14.70 4.87 -2.18
C ALA A 292 14.77 6.31 -2.71
N CYS A 293 15.71 7.13 -2.22
CA CYS A 293 15.95 8.50 -2.70
C CYS A 293 17.40 8.79 -3.05
N PHE A 294 17.59 9.79 -3.91
CA PHE A 294 18.84 10.50 -4.18
C PHE A 294 18.91 11.80 -3.37
N THR A 295 20.11 12.35 -3.27
CA THR A 295 20.38 13.68 -2.71
C THR A 295 19.95 14.79 -3.68
N GLY A 296 19.71 15.99 -3.17
CA GLY A 296 19.24 17.12 -4.00
C GLY A 296 20.27 17.61 -5.02
N ASP A 297 21.56 17.44 -4.74
CA ASP A 297 22.69 17.80 -5.59
C ASP A 297 23.03 16.74 -6.65
N ALA A 298 22.42 15.55 -6.57
CA ALA A 298 22.60 14.51 -7.56
C ALA A 298 22.16 14.99 -8.95
N LYS A 299 22.91 14.63 -9.99
CA LYS A 299 22.80 15.20 -11.34
C LYS A 299 22.23 14.21 -12.32
N VAL A 300 21.36 14.69 -13.20
CA VAL A 300 20.83 13.97 -14.35
C VAL A 300 21.10 14.76 -15.62
N MET A 301 21.33 14.06 -16.73
CA MET A 301 21.50 14.69 -18.03
C MET A 301 20.15 14.89 -18.69
N THR A 302 19.87 16.10 -19.18
CA THR A 302 18.70 16.44 -19.99
C THR A 302 19.14 16.88 -21.40
N PRO A 303 18.24 16.93 -22.40
CA PRO A 303 18.59 17.46 -23.73
C PRO A 303 19.11 18.89 -23.72
N SER A 304 18.79 19.66 -22.68
CA SER A 304 19.23 21.05 -22.49
C SER A 304 20.51 21.18 -21.66
N GLY A 305 21.10 20.06 -21.23
CA GLY A 305 22.26 20.01 -20.34
C GLY A 305 21.96 19.33 -19.00
N GLU A 306 22.92 19.39 -18.10
CA GLU A 306 22.82 18.81 -16.77
C GLU A 306 21.83 19.58 -15.88
N LYS A 307 21.06 18.86 -15.07
CA LYS A 307 20.23 19.41 -13.99
C LYS A 307 20.46 18.64 -12.70
N THR A 308 20.36 19.32 -11.57
CA THR A 308 20.31 18.63 -10.28
C THR A 308 18.90 18.06 -10.00
N MET A 309 18.80 17.07 -9.11
CA MET A 309 17.53 16.49 -8.68
C MET A 309 16.60 17.57 -8.08
N SER A 310 17.17 18.56 -7.38
CA SER A 310 16.41 19.67 -6.81
C SER A 310 15.74 20.56 -7.86
N GLU A 311 16.40 20.74 -9.02
CA GLU A 311 15.95 21.57 -10.16
C GLU A 311 15.06 20.82 -11.16
N LEU A 312 15.11 19.48 -11.13
CA LEU A 312 14.37 18.61 -12.02
C LEU A 312 12.85 18.79 -11.83
N ARG A 313 12.09 18.72 -12.92
CA ARG A 313 10.63 18.88 -12.92
C ARG A 313 9.93 17.72 -13.63
N VAL A 314 8.69 17.46 -13.25
CA VAL A 314 7.82 16.53 -14.00
C VAL A 314 7.70 17.02 -15.44
N GLY A 315 7.81 16.10 -16.39
CA GLY A 315 7.83 16.39 -17.82
C GLY A 315 9.22 16.67 -18.41
N ASP A 316 10.26 16.90 -17.58
CA ASP A 316 11.63 16.96 -18.08
C ASP A 316 12.04 15.62 -18.69
N MET A 317 12.85 15.67 -19.74
CA MET A 317 13.45 14.48 -20.34
C MET A 317 14.81 14.23 -19.68
N VAL A 318 15.02 13.03 -19.14
CA VAL A 318 16.26 12.61 -18.47
C VAL A 318 16.89 11.43 -19.19
N GLN A 319 18.22 11.36 -19.14
CA GLN A 319 18.97 10.31 -19.80
C GLN A 319 18.82 8.96 -19.07
N THR A 320 18.61 7.92 -19.86
CA THR A 320 18.51 6.52 -19.42
C THR A 320 19.22 5.59 -20.42
N TYR A 321 19.18 4.27 -20.17
CA TYR A 321 19.76 3.23 -21.01
C TYR A 321 18.72 2.17 -21.37
N GLU A 322 18.24 2.19 -22.62
CA GLU A 322 17.18 1.32 -23.10
C GLU A 322 17.66 0.54 -24.33
N HIS A 323 17.40 -0.78 -24.38
CA HIS A 323 17.77 -1.64 -25.53
C HIS A 323 19.26 -1.55 -25.93
N GLY A 324 20.16 -1.38 -24.95
CA GLY A 324 21.59 -1.33 -25.20
C GLY A 324 22.11 0.02 -25.72
N LYS A 325 21.27 1.06 -25.74
CA LYS A 325 21.64 2.42 -26.18
C LYS A 325 21.17 3.48 -25.19
N MET A 326 21.88 4.59 -25.19
CA MET A 326 21.51 5.78 -24.42
C MET A 326 20.25 6.40 -25.04
N ALA A 327 19.28 6.73 -24.19
CA ALA A 327 18.00 7.30 -24.60
C ALA A 327 17.58 8.41 -23.63
N TYR A 328 16.58 9.19 -24.01
CA TYR A 328 15.92 10.13 -23.10
C TYR A 328 14.50 9.66 -22.83
N THR A 329 14.12 9.66 -21.57
CA THR A 329 12.80 9.27 -21.07
C THR A 329 12.19 10.41 -20.27
N ARG A 330 10.86 10.50 -20.22
CA ARG A 330 10.19 11.57 -19.48
C ARG A 330 10.18 11.23 -17.99
N VAL A 331 10.39 12.24 -17.15
CA VAL A 331 10.02 12.19 -15.73
C VAL A 331 8.49 12.26 -15.62
N ALA A 332 7.86 11.14 -15.30
CA ALA A 332 6.42 10.99 -15.23
C ALA A 332 5.81 11.59 -13.95
N SER A 333 6.49 11.40 -12.82
CA SER A 333 6.05 11.90 -11.51
C SER A 333 7.21 11.92 -10.51
N TRP A 334 6.96 12.41 -9.29
CA TRP A 334 7.88 12.27 -8.17
C TRP A 334 7.39 11.17 -7.24
N LEU A 335 8.29 10.23 -6.93
CA LEU A 335 8.13 9.28 -5.84
C LEU A 335 8.33 10.02 -4.49
N HIS A 336 9.45 10.73 -4.35
CA HIS A 336 9.77 11.57 -3.18
C HIS A 336 10.27 12.93 -3.63
N ARG A 337 9.77 14.04 -3.06
CA ARG A 337 10.36 15.38 -3.26
C ARG A 337 10.23 16.23 -1.99
N LEU A 338 11.12 16.00 -1.04
CA LEU A 338 11.04 16.61 0.29
C LEU A 338 12.34 17.38 0.58
N PRO A 339 12.42 18.67 0.19
CA PRO A 339 13.66 19.45 0.24
C PRO A 339 14.18 19.70 1.65
N GLU A 340 13.29 19.73 2.65
CA GLU A 340 13.63 20.04 4.05
C GLU A 340 13.90 18.78 4.91
N THR A 341 13.80 17.59 4.32
CA THR A 341 13.88 16.34 5.06
C THR A 341 15.32 15.86 5.18
N LYS A 342 15.78 15.68 6.42
CA LYS A 342 17.08 15.08 6.71
C LYS A 342 16.99 13.55 6.64
N ALA A 343 17.89 12.92 5.90
CA ALA A 343 17.97 11.47 5.77
C ALA A 343 19.42 10.97 5.78
N ALA A 344 19.60 9.67 6.03
CA ALA A 344 20.87 9.00 5.89
C ALA A 344 21.07 8.54 4.44
N PHE A 345 22.27 8.74 3.91
CA PHE A 345 22.67 8.37 2.56
C PHE A 345 23.93 7.50 2.59
N ILE A 346 24.01 6.57 1.66
CA ILE A 346 25.20 5.82 1.31
C ILE A 346 25.83 6.50 0.10
N LYS A 347 27.11 6.85 0.22
CA LYS A 347 27.94 7.32 -0.88
C LYS A 347 28.78 6.17 -1.41
N LEU A 348 28.59 5.83 -2.67
CA LEU A 348 29.39 4.85 -3.41
C LEU A 348 30.36 5.58 -4.33
N THR A 349 31.65 5.31 -4.19
CA THR A 349 32.70 5.85 -5.06
C THR A 349 33.25 4.72 -5.93
N THR A 350 33.30 4.95 -7.24
CA THR A 350 33.81 3.99 -8.21
C THR A 350 35.28 4.22 -8.57
N ASP A 351 35.96 3.19 -9.09
CA ASP A 351 37.36 3.29 -9.49
C ASP A 351 37.53 4.27 -10.66
N ASN A 352 38.36 5.30 -10.45
CA ASN A 352 38.66 6.36 -11.42
C ASN A 352 37.41 6.97 -12.12
N GLY A 353 36.28 7.01 -11.41
CA GLY A 353 34.98 7.25 -12.02
C GLY A 353 34.03 8.10 -11.17
N PRO A 354 32.74 8.09 -11.50
CA PRO A 354 31.72 8.84 -10.79
C PRO A 354 31.44 8.32 -9.38
N GLU A 355 30.74 9.16 -8.61
CA GLU A 355 30.20 8.83 -7.29
C GLU A 355 28.71 9.12 -7.24
N VAL A 356 27.97 8.28 -6.52
CA VAL A 356 26.51 8.45 -6.33
C VAL A 356 26.16 8.33 -4.86
N SER A 357 25.22 9.17 -4.44
CA SER A 357 24.67 9.17 -3.09
C SER A 357 23.19 8.81 -3.16
N MET A 358 22.78 7.80 -2.40
CA MET A 358 21.39 7.35 -2.33
C MET A 358 21.07 6.76 -0.96
N THR A 359 19.79 6.69 -0.59
CA THR A 359 19.40 6.10 0.69
C THR A 359 19.69 4.60 0.74
N PRO A 360 19.87 3.99 1.92
CA PRO A 360 20.26 2.58 2.06
C PRO A 360 19.39 1.58 1.25
N GLN A 361 18.08 1.83 1.21
CA GLN A 361 17.09 1.00 0.53
C GLN A 361 16.83 1.41 -0.93
N HIS A 362 17.66 2.26 -1.53
CA HIS A 362 17.56 2.59 -2.94
C HIS A 362 18.10 1.44 -3.81
N PHE A 363 17.40 1.09 -4.89
CA PHE A 363 17.83 0.02 -5.77
C PHE A 363 18.87 0.48 -6.79
N ILE A 364 19.99 -0.24 -6.87
CA ILE A 364 21.06 -0.03 -7.83
C ILE A 364 21.37 -1.34 -8.56
N TYR A 365 21.79 -1.24 -9.82
CA TYR A 365 22.21 -2.39 -10.60
C TYR A 365 23.64 -2.78 -10.23
N LYS A 366 23.78 -3.90 -9.52
CA LYS A 366 25.07 -4.54 -9.26
C LYS A 366 25.35 -5.54 -10.36
N ALA A 367 26.51 -5.42 -11.00
CA ALA A 367 26.95 -6.34 -12.03
C ALA A 367 28.06 -7.25 -11.52
N ASP A 368 28.09 -8.47 -12.05
CA ASP A 368 29.27 -9.31 -11.99
C ASP A 368 30.35 -8.75 -12.92
N CYS A 369 31.54 -8.49 -12.36
CA CYS A 369 32.64 -7.82 -13.06
C CYS A 369 33.18 -8.61 -14.28
N VAL A 370 32.83 -9.88 -14.43
CA VAL A 370 33.37 -10.78 -15.48
C VAL A 370 32.30 -11.13 -16.52
N THR A 371 31.11 -11.51 -16.06
CA THR A 371 30.03 -12.02 -16.91
C THR A 371 29.10 -10.93 -17.44
N GLU A 372 29.23 -9.70 -16.91
CA GLU A 372 28.36 -8.56 -17.22
C GLU A 372 26.87 -8.78 -16.91
N VAL A 373 26.54 -9.87 -16.21
CA VAL A 373 25.20 -10.12 -15.68
C VAL A 373 24.98 -9.17 -14.52
N TYR A 374 23.83 -8.52 -14.49
CA TYR A 374 23.48 -7.57 -13.45
C TYR A 374 22.17 -7.91 -12.76
N ASP A 375 22.16 -7.69 -11.45
CA ASP A 375 21.03 -7.87 -10.56
C ASP A 375 20.67 -6.55 -9.89
N LEU A 376 19.40 -6.40 -9.54
CA LEU A 376 18.91 -5.25 -8.79
C LEU A 376 19.04 -5.51 -7.29
N VAL A 377 19.83 -4.69 -6.59
CA VAL A 377 20.11 -4.84 -5.15
C VAL A 377 19.93 -3.52 -4.40
N TYR A 378 19.76 -3.58 -3.08
CA TYR A 378 19.78 -2.37 -2.25
C TYR A 378 21.19 -1.76 -2.22
N ALA A 379 21.27 -0.43 -2.11
CA ALA A 379 22.53 0.29 -1.98
C ALA A 379 23.35 -0.17 -0.76
N GLU A 380 22.67 -0.57 0.33
CA GLU A 380 23.32 -1.12 1.51
C GLU A 380 23.92 -2.51 1.30
N ASP A 381 23.48 -3.25 0.28
CA ASP A 381 24.00 -4.58 -0.07
C ASP A 381 25.16 -4.53 -1.09
N VAL A 382 25.47 -3.34 -1.63
CA VAL A 382 26.66 -3.13 -2.45
C VAL A 382 27.90 -3.03 -1.56
N ASN A 383 28.94 -3.79 -1.88
CA ASN A 383 30.20 -3.83 -1.15
C ASN A 383 31.37 -3.29 -1.98
N VAL A 384 32.43 -2.85 -1.30
CA VAL A 384 33.70 -2.54 -1.96
C VAL A 384 34.21 -3.80 -2.66
N GLY A 385 34.54 -3.67 -3.95
CA GLY A 385 34.89 -4.80 -4.83
C GLY A 385 33.77 -5.24 -5.76
N ASP A 386 32.51 -4.88 -5.51
CA ASP A 386 31.41 -5.13 -6.45
C ASP A 386 31.52 -4.20 -7.67
N CYS A 387 30.91 -4.59 -8.81
CA CYS A 387 30.85 -3.75 -9.99
C CYS A 387 29.48 -3.08 -10.17
N VAL A 388 29.50 -1.86 -10.68
CA VAL A 388 28.32 -1.09 -11.09
C VAL A 388 28.49 -0.58 -12.52
N MET A 389 27.39 -0.19 -13.16
CA MET A 389 27.41 0.35 -14.52
C MET A 389 27.52 1.87 -14.51
N VAL A 390 28.53 2.39 -15.22
CA VAL A 390 28.79 3.82 -15.39
C VAL A 390 28.78 4.24 -16.85
N LYS A 391 28.27 5.43 -17.13
CA LYS A 391 28.40 6.12 -18.40
C LYS A 391 29.84 6.62 -18.53
N LYS A 392 30.60 6.07 -19.48
CA LYS A 392 31.97 6.55 -19.77
C LYS A 392 32.00 7.58 -20.89
N ASN A 393 31.17 7.38 -21.92
CA ASN A 393 31.00 8.24 -23.09
C ASN A 393 29.50 8.35 -23.42
N ASP A 394 29.12 9.19 -24.39
CA ASP A 394 27.71 9.47 -24.73
C ASP A 394 26.88 8.27 -25.25
N ASP A 395 27.52 7.14 -25.58
CA ASP A 395 26.83 6.03 -26.25
C ASP A 395 26.85 4.68 -25.49
N LYS A 396 27.62 4.53 -24.40
CA LYS A 396 27.81 3.20 -23.78
C LYS A 396 28.00 3.25 -22.26
N LEU A 397 27.35 2.29 -21.58
CA LEU A 397 27.64 1.90 -20.20
C LEU A 397 28.83 0.95 -20.12
N THR A 398 29.67 1.12 -19.12
CA THR A 398 30.82 0.26 -18.82
C THR A 398 30.81 -0.13 -17.35
N LEU A 399 31.34 -1.30 -17.02
CA LEU A 399 31.49 -1.71 -15.63
C LEU A 399 32.68 -1.01 -14.98
N THR A 400 32.50 -0.61 -13.73
CA THR A 400 33.57 -0.14 -12.85
C THR A 400 33.37 -0.70 -11.45
N THR A 401 34.47 -0.86 -10.72
CA THR A 401 34.47 -1.41 -9.37
C THR A 401 34.19 -0.32 -8.34
N VAL A 402 33.41 -0.65 -7.31
CA VAL A 402 33.22 0.20 -6.14
C VAL A 402 34.47 0.13 -5.26
N VAL A 403 35.14 1.27 -5.05
CA VAL A 403 36.38 1.37 -4.25
C VAL A 403 36.15 1.94 -2.86
N ASN A 404 35.03 2.63 -2.64
CA ASN A 404 34.66 3.17 -1.34
C ASN A 404 33.14 3.15 -1.13
N LYS A 405 32.74 2.90 0.12
CA LYS A 405 31.39 3.04 0.61
C LYS A 405 31.42 3.77 1.95
N SER A 406 30.66 4.85 2.07
CA SER A 406 30.52 5.61 3.31
C SER A 406 29.08 6.02 3.55
N THR A 407 28.74 6.36 4.81
CA THR A 407 27.42 6.81 5.21
C THR A 407 27.49 8.22 5.76
N PHE A 408 26.54 9.07 5.39
CA PHE A 408 26.43 10.44 5.86
C PHE A 408 24.96 10.87 5.95
N TYR A 409 24.69 12.03 6.56
CA TYR A 409 23.35 12.61 6.62
C TYR A 409 23.30 13.89 5.79
N GLU A 410 22.23 14.06 5.04
CA GLU A 410 21.99 15.26 4.23
C GLU A 410 20.51 15.63 4.25
N THR A 411 20.22 16.90 3.94
CA THR A 411 18.88 17.45 3.86
C THR A 411 18.45 17.57 2.40
N GLY A 412 17.26 17.06 2.09
CA GLY A 412 16.70 17.01 0.75
C GLY A 412 16.72 15.60 0.18
N VAL A 413 15.53 15.02 0.04
CA VAL A 413 15.34 13.67 -0.52
C VAL A 413 14.50 13.74 -1.79
N TYR A 414 15.01 13.11 -2.85
CA TYR A 414 14.44 13.19 -4.19
C TYR A 414 14.41 11.82 -4.84
N ALA A 415 13.25 11.39 -5.32
CA ALA A 415 13.09 10.14 -6.05
C ALA A 415 12.18 10.38 -7.26
N PRO A 416 12.73 10.65 -8.45
CA PRO A 416 11.93 10.83 -9.65
C PRO A 416 11.47 9.47 -10.21
N MET A 417 10.27 9.43 -10.79
CA MET A 417 9.78 8.29 -11.57
C MET A 417 9.90 8.61 -13.07
N THR A 418 10.62 7.78 -13.81
CA THR A 418 10.71 7.85 -15.28
C THR A 418 9.76 6.86 -15.94
N GLU A 419 9.36 7.08 -17.20
CA GLU A 419 8.48 6.17 -17.95
C GLU A 419 9.10 4.77 -18.16
N THR A 420 10.42 4.68 -18.20
CA THR A 420 11.18 3.43 -18.33
C THR A 420 11.53 2.80 -16.97
N GLY A 421 11.48 3.61 -15.90
CA GLY A 421 11.71 3.20 -14.53
C GLY A 421 13.18 2.96 -14.15
N ASP A 422 14.06 3.57 -14.92
CA ASP A 422 15.49 3.67 -14.75
C ASP A 422 15.97 5.07 -15.16
N LEU A 423 17.16 5.44 -14.70
CA LEU A 423 17.79 6.72 -15.02
C LEU A 423 19.31 6.66 -14.80
N ILE A 424 20.02 7.64 -15.35
CA ILE A 424 21.45 7.82 -15.09
C ILE A 424 21.63 9.02 -14.16
N VAL A 425 22.18 8.75 -12.97
CA VAL A 425 22.44 9.74 -11.91
C VAL A 425 23.92 9.81 -11.62
N ASN A 426 24.52 11.00 -11.71
CA ASN A 426 25.97 11.21 -11.61
C ASN A 426 26.74 10.20 -12.48
N ASP A 427 26.32 10.02 -13.73
CA ASP A 427 26.91 9.04 -14.66
C ASP A 427 26.85 7.56 -14.20
N ILE A 428 26.07 7.23 -13.17
CA ILE A 428 25.82 5.85 -12.70
C ILE A 428 24.40 5.44 -13.08
N TYR A 429 24.25 4.24 -13.64
CA TYR A 429 22.94 3.69 -14.01
C TYR A 429 22.23 3.13 -12.77
N ALA A 430 21.06 3.69 -12.47
CA ALA A 430 20.29 3.40 -11.27
C ALA A 430 18.82 3.15 -11.60
N SER A 431 18.10 2.51 -10.66
CA SER A 431 16.68 2.25 -10.84
C SER A 431 15.84 3.40 -10.28
N CYS A 432 14.72 3.70 -10.92
CA CYS A 432 13.69 4.57 -10.34
C CYS A 432 12.71 3.77 -9.46
N HIS A 433 12.78 2.43 -9.46
CA HIS A 433 11.83 1.58 -8.75
C HIS A 433 12.28 1.29 -7.31
N ASN A 434 11.29 1.03 -6.46
CA ASN A 434 11.43 0.57 -5.09
C ASN A 434 11.03 -0.91 -4.90
N VAL A 435 10.92 -1.70 -5.97
CA VAL A 435 10.60 -3.14 -5.90
C VAL A 435 11.33 -3.92 -7.01
N ILE A 436 11.94 -5.04 -6.62
CA ILE A 436 12.47 -6.07 -7.54
C ILE A 436 11.30 -6.61 -8.38
N LYS A 437 11.33 -6.40 -9.70
CA LYS A 437 10.41 -7.08 -10.62
C LYS A 437 10.78 -8.56 -10.73
N THR A 438 10.22 -9.40 -9.87
CA THR A 438 10.16 -10.84 -10.14
C THR A 438 9.05 -11.12 -11.15
N ASN A 439 9.38 -11.08 -12.45
CA ASN A 439 8.96 -12.00 -13.52
C ASN A 439 8.88 -11.34 -14.90
N THR A 440 9.67 -11.89 -15.83
CA THR A 440 9.77 -11.59 -17.27
C THR A 440 8.46 -11.73 -18.05
N LEU A 441 7.45 -12.43 -17.50
CA LEU A 441 6.15 -12.64 -18.13
C LEU A 441 5.34 -11.34 -18.27
N SER A 442 5.38 -10.45 -17.27
CA SER A 442 4.58 -9.21 -17.27
C SER A 442 5.02 -8.25 -18.37
N HIS A 443 6.32 -8.17 -18.64
CA HIS A 443 6.86 -7.35 -19.72
C HIS A 443 6.54 -7.92 -21.11
N THR A 444 6.54 -9.24 -21.25
CA THR A 444 6.22 -9.87 -22.55
C THR A 444 4.73 -9.69 -22.87
N PHE A 445 3.88 -9.81 -21.85
CA PHE A 445 2.44 -9.61 -21.99
C PHE A 445 2.08 -8.15 -22.29
N LEU A 446 2.62 -7.18 -21.54
CA LEU A 446 2.37 -5.76 -21.79
C LEU A 446 2.88 -5.33 -23.17
N ASN A 447 4.04 -5.83 -23.61
CA ASN A 447 4.56 -5.55 -24.94
C ASN A 447 3.72 -6.22 -26.05
N LEU A 448 3.24 -7.44 -25.82
CA LEU A 448 2.35 -8.12 -26.77
C LEU A 448 0.99 -7.41 -26.87
N ALA A 449 0.41 -7.01 -25.74
CA ALA A 449 -0.86 -6.30 -25.66
C ALA A 449 -0.79 -4.92 -26.33
N THR A 450 0.27 -4.16 -26.08
CA THR A 450 0.48 -2.84 -26.71
C THR A 450 0.78 -2.96 -28.21
N MET A 451 1.56 -3.94 -28.64
CA MET A 451 1.81 -4.21 -30.07
C MET A 451 0.52 -4.65 -30.79
N MET A 452 -0.33 -5.45 -30.13
CA MET A 452 -1.61 -5.88 -30.69
C MET A 452 -2.60 -4.71 -30.77
N GLN A 453 -2.64 -3.84 -29.75
CA GLN A 453 -3.40 -2.58 -29.79
C GLN A 453 -2.95 -1.66 -30.93
N GLN A 454 -1.64 -1.51 -31.15
CA GLN A 454 -1.12 -0.67 -32.23
C GLN A 454 -1.45 -1.23 -33.62
N LYS A 455 -1.37 -2.56 -33.81
CA LYS A 455 -1.79 -3.21 -35.07
C LYS A 455 -3.30 -3.14 -35.31
N ILE A 456 -4.12 -3.29 -34.27
CA ILE A 456 -5.57 -3.16 -34.39
C ILE A 456 -5.95 -1.72 -34.71
N ARG A 457 -5.31 -0.72 -34.09
CA ARG A 457 -5.50 0.70 -34.43
C ARG A 457 -5.05 1.02 -35.85
N SER A 458 -3.92 0.46 -36.32
CA SER A 458 -3.47 0.69 -37.71
C SER A 458 -4.33 -0.01 -38.75
N LEU A 459 -4.94 -1.15 -38.41
CA LEU A 459 -5.83 -1.90 -39.30
C LEU A 459 -7.25 -1.31 -39.34
N MET A 460 -7.75 -0.80 -38.21
CA MET A 460 -9.09 -0.21 -38.12
C MET A 460 -9.15 1.29 -38.44
N GLY A 461 -8.01 1.99 -38.45
CA GLY A 461 -7.92 3.37 -38.98
C GLY A 461 -8.17 3.51 -40.49
N LEU A 462 -8.42 2.40 -41.20
CA LEU A 462 -8.80 2.35 -42.61
C LEU A 462 -10.32 2.18 -42.85
N PHE A 463 -11.11 1.88 -41.80
CA PHE A 463 -12.54 1.60 -41.91
C PHE A 463 -13.34 2.60 -41.07
N GLU A 464 -13.22 3.88 -41.39
CA GLU A 464 -14.05 4.92 -40.78
C GLU A 464 -15.14 5.36 -41.75
N GLU A 465 -16.24 4.61 -41.77
CA GLU A 465 -17.57 5.16 -42.08
C GLU A 465 -18.67 4.17 -41.64
N THR A 466 -19.48 4.62 -40.68
CA THR A 466 -20.77 4.05 -40.23
C THR A 466 -20.76 2.86 -39.25
N GLY A 467 -21.39 3.08 -38.08
CA GLY A 467 -22.10 2.05 -37.33
C GLY A 467 -21.39 1.46 -36.10
N HIS A 468 -22.00 1.66 -34.92
CA HIS A 468 -21.59 1.10 -33.64
C HIS A 468 -21.37 -0.43 -33.64
N LEU A 469 -20.26 -0.88 -33.00
CA LEU A 469 -20.14 -1.91 -31.93
C LEU A 469 -18.69 -2.47 -31.89
N PRO A 470 -18.28 -3.28 -30.87
CA PRO A 470 -17.99 -2.92 -29.48
C PRO A 470 -16.52 -3.29 -29.16
N VAL A 471 -15.67 -2.32 -28.82
CA VAL A 471 -14.30 -2.62 -28.36
C VAL A 471 -14.17 -2.16 -26.91
N THR A 472 -14.90 -2.81 -26.02
CA THR A 472 -14.74 -2.66 -24.58
C THR A 472 -13.74 -3.70 -24.08
N SER A 473 -13.11 -3.39 -22.94
CA SER A 473 -12.22 -4.27 -22.17
C SER A 473 -12.79 -5.66 -21.92
N GLU A 474 -14.12 -5.83 -21.94
CA GLU A 474 -14.81 -7.11 -21.82
C GLU A 474 -14.50 -8.12 -22.94
N PHE A 475 -14.27 -7.65 -24.17
CA PHE A 475 -13.89 -8.54 -25.28
C PHE A 475 -12.49 -9.15 -25.08
N PHE A 476 -11.60 -8.41 -24.43
CA PHE A 476 -10.25 -8.88 -24.11
C PHE A 476 -10.22 -9.75 -22.85
N LEU A 477 -11.04 -9.43 -21.85
CA LEU A 477 -11.19 -10.26 -20.63
C LEU A 477 -11.78 -11.64 -20.96
N SER A 478 -12.75 -11.72 -21.87
CA SER A 478 -13.32 -13.00 -22.31
C SER A 478 -12.35 -13.91 -23.08
N ILE A 479 -11.31 -13.36 -23.71
CA ILE A 479 -10.24 -14.15 -24.36
C ILE A 479 -9.26 -14.71 -23.32
N ILE A 480 -9.05 -14.01 -22.20
CA ILE A 480 -8.18 -14.46 -21.09
C ILE A 480 -8.79 -15.70 -20.42
N ASP A 481 -10.10 -15.74 -20.24
CA ASP A 481 -10.81 -16.91 -19.69
C ASP A 481 -10.76 -18.15 -20.60
N VAL A 482 -10.60 -17.96 -21.92
CA VAL A 482 -10.50 -19.06 -22.89
C VAL A 482 -9.08 -19.63 -22.98
N LEU A 483 -8.05 -18.85 -22.64
CA LEU A 483 -6.64 -19.22 -22.80
C LEU A 483 -5.98 -19.78 -21.53
N LEU A 484 -6.58 -19.59 -20.36
CA LEU A 484 -6.07 -20.14 -19.11
C LEU A 484 -6.74 -21.49 -18.83
N PRO A 485 -5.98 -22.61 -18.77
CA PRO A 485 -6.58 -23.91 -18.49
C PRO A 485 -7.05 -23.95 -17.03
N HIS A 486 -8.35 -24.07 -16.83
CA HIS A 486 -8.92 -24.44 -15.54
C HIS A 486 -8.40 -25.84 -15.15
N LYS A 487 -7.56 -25.90 -14.11
CA LYS A 487 -7.34 -27.15 -13.37
C LYS A 487 -8.37 -27.22 -12.25
N TYR A 488 -9.22 -28.25 -12.36
CA TYR A 488 -10.14 -28.71 -11.32
C TYR A 488 -9.41 -29.12 -10.04
#